data_AF-A0AAU1RS83-F1
#
_entry.id   AF-A0AAU1RS83-F1
#
_cell.length_a   1.000
_cell.length_b   1.000
_cell.length_c   1.000
_cell.angle_alpha   90.00
_cell.angle_beta   90.00
_cell.angle_gamma   90.00
#
_symmetry.space_group_name_H-M   'P 1'
#
loop_
_entity.id
_entity.type
_entity.pdbx_description
1 polymer ?
#
loop_
_entity_poly.entity_id
_entity_poly.type
_entity_poly.pdbx_seq_one_letter_code
_entity_poly.pdbx_strand_id
1 'polypeptide(L)'
;MPRTPTALPADDLLNLPAGVLCTLVGPPGSGKSTFAARYPDSWRICLDVYRCLATDSEADQSATPVAAEIQNLLLDARLSRGLSALVDSTNVLPHVRAGLLARARYWQRPAVAVLFDVPLATVEAQNAGRDRVVPLHIVREHHQLLPDADQLHREGFAAVYLASELLATSGALCRGARN
;
A
#
# COMPACT_ATOMS: atom_id res chain seq x y z
N MET A 1 -20.29 1.99 -23.66
CA MET A 1 -19.76 3.31 -23.28
C MET A 1 -18.95 3.14 -22.00
N PRO A 2 -17.61 3.22 -22.01
CA PRO A 2 -16.88 3.24 -20.74
C PRO A 2 -17.16 4.60 -20.09
N ARG A 3 -17.71 4.57 -18.86
CA ARG A 3 -17.95 5.79 -18.08
C ARG A 3 -16.60 6.46 -17.81
N THR A 4 -16.49 7.75 -18.12
CA THR A 4 -15.38 8.61 -17.68
C THR A 4 -15.16 8.36 -16.18
N PRO A 5 -13.91 8.10 -15.72
CA PRO A 5 -13.65 8.02 -14.30
C PRO A 5 -14.03 9.37 -13.68
N THR A 6 -15.08 9.37 -12.88
CA THR A 6 -15.48 10.49 -12.02
C THR A 6 -14.24 10.94 -11.24
N ALA A 7 -13.92 12.23 -11.32
CA ALA A 7 -12.88 12.85 -10.51
C ALA A 7 -13.08 12.42 -9.04
N LEU A 8 -12.00 11.96 -8.39
CA LEU A 8 -12.04 11.59 -6.98
C LEU A 8 -12.47 12.83 -6.15
N PRO A 9 -13.35 12.66 -5.15
CA PRO A 9 -13.83 13.77 -4.34
C PRO A 9 -12.69 14.45 -3.57
N ALA A 10 -12.83 15.76 -3.39
CA ALA A 10 -11.81 16.72 -2.94
C ALA A 10 -11.43 16.66 -1.44
N ASP A 11 -11.02 15.48 -0.94
CA ASP A 11 -10.23 15.32 0.30
C ASP A 11 -9.02 14.41 0.02
N ASP A 12 -8.30 14.74 -1.07
CA ASP A 12 -7.13 14.06 -1.61
C ASP A 12 -5.98 14.03 -0.61
N LEU A 13 -5.87 12.94 0.14
CA LEU A 13 -4.75 12.71 1.04
C LEU A 13 -3.43 12.56 0.27
N LEU A 14 -3.49 12.06 -0.96
CA LEU A 14 -2.43 12.24 -1.95
C LEU A 14 -3.09 12.54 -3.28
N ASN A 15 -2.80 13.71 -3.84
CA ASN A 15 -3.07 14.03 -5.24
C ASN A 15 -2.14 13.17 -6.13
N LEU A 16 -2.50 11.91 -6.27
CA LEU A 16 -1.72 10.90 -6.98
C LEU A 16 -1.87 11.10 -8.50
N PRO A 17 -0.78 10.97 -9.28
CA PRO A 17 -0.88 10.96 -10.73
C PRO A 17 -1.89 9.92 -11.23
N ALA A 18 -2.62 10.25 -12.30
CA ALA A 18 -3.49 9.28 -12.93
C ALA A 18 -2.69 8.06 -13.45
N GLY A 19 -3.18 6.85 -13.19
CA GLY A 19 -2.53 5.62 -13.63
C GLY A 19 -1.27 5.26 -12.84
N VAL A 20 -1.13 5.73 -11.61
CA VAL A 20 0.02 5.45 -10.74
C VAL A 20 -0.03 4.05 -10.14
N LEU A 21 1.14 3.44 -9.96
CA LEU A 21 1.35 2.38 -8.98
C LEU A 21 1.74 2.99 -7.63
N CYS A 22 0.85 2.93 -6.65
CA CYS A 22 1.13 3.31 -5.27
C CYS A 22 1.43 2.08 -4.43
N THR A 23 2.62 2.02 -3.82
CA THR A 23 3.08 0.91 -2.99
C THR A 23 3.06 1.32 -1.52
N LEU A 24 2.26 0.65 -0.69
CA LEU A 24 2.30 0.86 0.76
C LEU A 24 3.49 0.09 1.35
N VAL A 25 4.32 0.72 2.17
CA VAL A 25 5.52 0.11 2.76
C VAL A 25 5.45 0.27 4.27
N GLY A 26 5.37 -0.83 5.01
CA GLY A 26 5.14 -0.76 6.46
C GLY A 26 5.04 -2.12 7.15
N PRO A 27 5.39 -2.24 8.43
CA PRO A 27 5.23 -3.49 9.18
C PRO A 27 3.76 -3.85 9.42
N PRO A 28 3.42 -5.12 9.71
CA PRO A 28 2.07 -5.48 10.14
C PRO A 28 1.61 -4.61 11.32
N GLY A 29 0.36 -4.17 11.31
CA GLY A 29 -0.18 -3.27 12.34
C GLY A 29 0.09 -1.79 12.12
N SER A 30 0.86 -1.37 11.11
CA SER A 30 1.16 0.06 10.87
C SER A 30 0.01 0.92 10.32
N GLY A 31 -1.18 0.37 10.11
CA GLY A 31 -2.34 1.10 9.57
C GLY A 31 -2.46 1.17 8.03
N LYS A 32 -1.68 0.37 7.27
CA LYS A 32 -1.74 0.31 5.80
C LYS A 32 -3.13 0.05 5.24
N SER A 33 -3.81 -1.01 5.71
CA SER A 33 -5.15 -1.35 5.22
C SER A 33 -6.20 -0.30 5.57
N THR A 34 -6.07 0.34 6.74
CA THR A 34 -6.91 1.49 7.12
C THR A 34 -6.69 2.69 6.20
N PHE A 35 -5.45 2.95 5.81
CA PHE A 35 -5.12 3.97 4.82
C PHE A 35 -5.67 3.58 3.43
N ALA A 36 -5.52 2.32 3.02
CA ALA A 36 -5.99 1.81 1.73
C ALA A 36 -7.50 1.89 1.57
N ALA A 37 -8.26 1.73 2.66
CA ALA A 37 -9.72 1.86 2.68
C ALA A 37 -10.23 3.27 2.34
N ARG A 38 -9.37 4.28 2.28
CA ARG A 38 -9.71 5.65 1.85
C ARG A 38 -9.79 5.78 0.32
N TYR A 39 -9.25 4.81 -0.41
CA TYR A 39 -9.24 4.78 -1.87
C TYR A 39 -10.31 3.80 -2.40
N PRO A 40 -10.72 3.93 -3.68
CA PRO A 40 -11.71 3.02 -4.24
C PRO A 40 -11.30 1.56 -4.12
N ASP A 41 -12.24 0.68 -3.77
CA ASP A 41 -11.98 -0.75 -3.62
C ASP A 41 -11.30 -1.37 -4.84
N SER A 42 -11.68 -0.90 -6.03
CA SER A 42 -11.11 -1.35 -7.30
C SER A 42 -9.62 -1.06 -7.47
N TRP A 43 -9.04 -0.11 -6.71
CA TRP A 43 -7.61 0.19 -6.78
C TRP A 43 -6.78 -0.78 -5.94
N ARG A 44 -7.36 -1.36 -4.89
CA ARG A 44 -6.63 -2.11 -3.87
C ARG A 44 -6.23 -3.48 -4.39
N ILE A 45 -4.94 -3.80 -4.24
CA ILE A 45 -4.33 -5.09 -4.54
C ILE A 45 -3.71 -5.59 -3.25
N CYS A 46 -4.26 -6.67 -2.68
CA CYS A 46 -3.87 -7.17 -1.36
C CYS A 46 -3.75 -8.70 -1.38
N LEU A 47 -2.58 -9.22 -0.99
CA LEU A 47 -2.33 -10.66 -0.96
C LEU A 47 -3.26 -11.39 0.02
N ASP A 48 -3.61 -10.78 1.14
CA ASP A 48 -4.49 -11.38 2.16
C ASP A 48 -5.86 -11.70 1.54
N VAL A 49 -6.41 -10.79 0.73
CA VAL A 49 -7.66 -11.00 -0.01
C VAL A 49 -7.54 -12.18 -0.98
N TYR A 50 -6.46 -12.26 -1.75
CA TYR A 50 -6.29 -13.34 -2.72
C TYR A 50 -6.02 -14.70 -2.08
N ARG A 51 -5.37 -14.75 -0.91
CA ARG A 51 -5.25 -15.99 -0.12
C ARG A 51 -6.62 -16.47 0.37
N CYS A 52 -7.44 -15.54 0.87
CA CYS A 52 -8.82 -15.85 1.26
C CYS A 52 -9.63 -16.39 0.09
N LEU A 53 -9.60 -15.73 -1.08
CA LEU A 53 -10.29 -16.21 -2.27
C LEU A 53 -9.81 -17.59 -2.76
N ALA A 54 -8.57 -17.98 -2.44
CA ALA A 54 -8.01 -19.26 -2.83
C ALA A 54 -8.24 -20.38 -1.81
N THR A 55 -8.43 -20.07 -0.52
CA THR A 55 -8.37 -21.06 0.59
C THR A 55 -9.39 -20.84 1.71
N ASP A 56 -10.32 -19.89 1.55
CA ASP A 56 -11.23 -19.42 2.59
C ASP A 56 -10.53 -18.85 3.84
N SER A 57 -9.21 -18.58 3.75
CA SER A 57 -8.40 -18.07 4.86
C SER A 57 -7.34 -17.07 4.40
N GLU A 58 -7.37 -15.85 4.94
CA GLU A 58 -6.32 -14.84 4.74
C GLU A 58 -4.96 -15.26 5.34
N ALA A 59 -4.99 -16.20 6.30
CA ALA A 59 -3.83 -16.63 7.06
C ALA A 59 -3.05 -17.77 6.41
N ASP A 60 -3.63 -18.49 5.45
CA ASP A 60 -3.01 -19.67 4.81
C ASP A 60 -1.83 -19.27 3.91
N GLN A 61 -0.63 -19.28 4.48
CA GLN A 61 0.59 -18.90 3.77
C GLN A 61 0.93 -19.83 2.60
N SER A 62 0.37 -21.05 2.55
CA SER A 62 0.59 -21.97 1.42
C SER A 62 0.03 -21.42 0.11
N ALA A 63 -0.96 -20.53 0.18
CA ALA A 63 -1.54 -19.84 -0.97
C ALA A 63 -0.78 -18.58 -1.41
N THR A 64 0.35 -18.25 -0.79
CA THR A 64 1.14 -17.06 -1.18
C THR A 64 1.58 -17.08 -2.65
N PRO A 65 2.05 -18.20 -3.23
CA PRO A 65 2.42 -18.24 -4.64
C PRO A 65 1.25 -17.88 -5.58
N VAL A 66 0.08 -18.52 -5.39
CA VAL A 66 -1.11 -18.24 -6.21
C VAL A 66 -1.64 -16.82 -5.98
N ALA A 67 -1.63 -16.32 -4.74
CA ALA A 67 -2.01 -14.95 -4.42
C ALA A 67 -1.10 -13.92 -5.13
N ALA A 68 0.21 -14.20 -5.21
CA ALA A 68 1.16 -13.36 -5.92
C ALA A 68 0.93 -13.38 -7.43
N GLU A 69 0.58 -14.53 -8.02
CA GLU A 69 0.19 -14.63 -9.43
C GLU A 69 -1.06 -13.80 -9.74
N ILE A 70 -2.10 -13.89 -8.90
CA ILE A 70 -3.33 -13.10 -9.03
C ILE A 70 -3.03 -11.60 -8.92
N GLN A 71 -2.26 -11.19 -7.91
CA GLN A 71 -1.80 -9.80 -7.74
C GLN A 71 -1.13 -9.29 -9.00
N ASN A 72 -0.18 -10.06 -9.53
CA ASN A 72 0.61 -9.69 -10.68
C ASN A 72 -0.23 -9.53 -11.94
N LEU A 73 -1.14 -10.49 -12.19
CA LEU A 73 -2.06 -10.44 -13.33
C LEU A 73 -2.99 -9.22 -13.26
N LEU A 74 -3.58 -8.96 -12.09
CA LEU A 74 -4.48 -7.82 -11.92
C LEU A 74 -3.72 -6.50 -12.02
N LEU A 75 -2.53 -6.43 -11.41
CA LEU A 75 -1.68 -5.23 -11.47
C LEU A 75 -1.34 -4.89 -12.92
N ASP A 76 -0.89 -5.86 -13.72
CA ASP A 76 -0.60 -5.63 -15.14
C ASP A 76 -1.85 -5.21 -15.92
N ALA A 77 -3.00 -5.83 -15.65
CA ALA A 77 -4.27 -5.45 -16.28
C ALA A 77 -4.66 -3.99 -15.97
N ARG A 78 -4.40 -3.49 -14.77
CA ARG A 78 -4.66 -2.09 -14.41
C ARG A 78 -3.66 -1.14 -15.06
N LEU A 79 -2.37 -1.43 -14.93
CA LEU A 79 -1.30 -0.56 -15.42
C LEU A 79 -1.31 -0.44 -16.95
N SER A 80 -1.55 -1.53 -17.67
CA SER A 80 -1.74 -1.52 -19.14
C SER A 80 -2.85 -0.57 -19.58
N ARG A 81 -3.90 -0.40 -18.77
CA ARG A 81 -5.06 0.47 -19.04
C ARG A 81 -4.90 1.88 -18.47
N GLY A 82 -3.79 2.17 -17.79
CA GLY A 82 -3.58 3.46 -17.12
C GLY A 82 -4.50 3.68 -15.93
N LEU A 83 -4.97 2.60 -15.32
CA LEU A 83 -5.74 2.64 -14.08
C LEU A 83 -4.81 2.55 -12.89
N SER A 84 -5.01 3.42 -11.90
CA SER A 84 -4.18 3.45 -10.70
C SER A 84 -4.34 2.17 -9.88
N ALA A 85 -3.27 1.71 -9.24
CA ALA A 85 -3.26 0.54 -8.38
C ALA A 85 -2.59 0.87 -7.05
N LEU A 86 -3.17 0.39 -5.96
CA LEU A 86 -2.69 0.54 -4.59
C LEU A 86 -2.34 -0.84 -4.02
N VAL A 87 -1.06 -1.13 -3.88
CA VAL A 87 -0.59 -2.42 -3.35
C VAL A 87 -0.54 -2.36 -1.83
N ASP A 88 -1.55 -2.94 -1.18
CA ASP A 88 -1.68 -3.05 0.27
C ASP A 88 -1.04 -4.37 0.74
N SER A 89 0.24 -4.30 1.08
CA SER A 89 1.04 -5.39 1.64
C SER A 89 2.19 -4.78 2.43
N THR A 90 2.99 -5.60 3.13
CA THR A 90 4.10 -5.05 3.93
C THR A 90 5.17 -4.39 3.07
N ASN A 91 5.50 -4.98 1.92
CA ASN A 91 6.46 -4.48 0.92
C ASN A 91 7.82 -4.02 1.50
N VAL A 92 8.24 -4.59 2.64
CA VAL A 92 9.50 -4.25 3.31
C VAL A 92 10.72 -4.92 2.67
N LEU A 93 10.51 -5.98 1.89
CA LEU A 93 11.57 -6.70 1.20
C LEU A 93 11.96 -6.03 -0.13
N PRO A 94 13.25 -5.70 -0.37
CA PRO A 94 13.68 -5.02 -1.59
C PRO A 94 13.31 -5.73 -2.90
N HIS A 95 13.40 -7.06 -2.94
CA HIS A 95 13.08 -7.83 -4.14
C HIS A 95 11.58 -7.76 -4.51
N VAL A 96 10.69 -7.64 -3.52
CA VAL A 96 9.25 -7.44 -3.74
C VAL A 96 9.02 -6.08 -4.40
N ARG A 97 9.64 -5.02 -3.86
CA ARG A 97 9.55 -3.66 -4.43
C ARG A 97 10.16 -3.59 -5.83
N ALA A 98 11.29 -4.24 -6.07
CA ALA A 98 11.92 -4.32 -7.39
C ALA A 98 10.98 -4.94 -8.43
N GLY A 99 10.25 -6.01 -8.07
CA GLY A 99 9.24 -6.62 -8.94
C GLY A 99 8.07 -5.68 -9.26
N LEU A 100 7.57 -4.94 -8.28
CA LEU A 100 6.52 -3.93 -8.46
C LEU A 100 6.99 -2.77 -9.37
N LEU A 101 8.19 -2.25 -9.13
CA LEU A 101 8.80 -1.19 -9.94
C LEU A 101 9.06 -1.64 -11.38
N ALA A 102 9.49 -2.88 -11.59
CA ALA A 102 9.68 -3.45 -12.93
C ALA A 102 8.37 -3.46 -13.73
N ARG A 103 7.24 -3.81 -13.10
CA ARG A 103 5.91 -3.80 -13.74
C ARG A 103 5.45 -2.38 -14.08
N ALA A 104 5.60 -1.43 -13.16
CA ALA A 104 5.31 -0.02 -13.45
C ALA A 104 6.13 0.50 -14.62
N ARG A 105 7.43 0.20 -14.65
CA ARG A 105 8.33 0.55 -15.75
C ARG A 105 7.90 -0.07 -17.09
N TYR A 106 7.57 -1.37 -17.09
CA TYR A 106 7.14 -2.08 -18.29
C TYR A 106 5.91 -1.42 -18.93
N TRP A 107 4.94 -1.00 -18.11
CA TRP A 107 3.73 -0.30 -18.57
C TRP A 107 3.86 1.23 -18.63
N GLN A 108 5.07 1.77 -18.46
CA GLN A 108 5.35 3.20 -18.50
C GLN A 108 4.47 4.02 -17.55
N ARG A 109 4.25 3.50 -16.34
CA ARG A 109 3.45 4.16 -15.29
C ARG A 109 4.35 4.73 -14.19
N PRO A 110 3.98 5.89 -13.61
CA PRO A 110 4.68 6.39 -12.44
C PRO A 110 4.49 5.41 -11.26
N ALA A 111 5.52 5.25 -10.46
CA ALA A 111 5.47 4.50 -9.21
C ALA A 111 5.78 5.42 -8.04
N VAL A 112 4.97 5.34 -6.98
CA VAL A 112 5.17 6.09 -5.73
C VAL A 112 5.09 5.14 -4.54
N ALA A 113 5.71 5.54 -3.43
CA ALA A 113 5.66 4.80 -2.17
C ALA A 113 5.01 5.64 -1.07
N VAL A 114 4.21 4.98 -0.22
CA VAL A 114 3.78 5.54 1.07
C VAL A 114 4.46 4.74 2.16
N LEU A 115 5.43 5.36 2.83
CA LEU A 115 6.21 4.78 3.91
C LEU A 115 5.49 5.01 5.24
N PHE A 116 5.12 3.93 5.91
CA PHE A 116 4.53 3.96 7.25
C PHE A 116 5.64 3.97 8.29
N ASP A 117 6.17 5.18 8.52
CA ASP A 117 7.20 5.55 9.48
C ASP A 117 6.68 5.57 10.93
N VAL A 118 5.93 4.53 11.30
CA VAL A 118 5.29 4.42 12.62
C VAL A 118 6.30 3.86 13.64
N PRO A 119 6.44 4.48 14.83
CA PRO A 119 7.32 3.96 15.89
C PRO A 119 6.98 2.51 16.27
N LEU A 120 8.00 1.68 16.52
CA LEU A 120 7.82 0.26 16.83
C LEU A 120 6.82 0.01 17.96
N ALA A 121 6.93 0.77 19.06
CA ALA A 121 6.02 0.63 20.21
C ALA A 121 4.55 0.86 19.82
N THR A 122 4.28 1.79 18.91
CA THR A 122 2.94 2.05 18.39
C THR A 122 2.46 0.89 17.51
N VAL A 123 3.32 0.36 16.64
CA VAL A 123 2.99 -0.80 15.79
C VAL A 123 2.69 -2.04 16.63
N GLU A 124 3.48 -2.30 17.68
CA GLU A 124 3.26 -3.42 18.60
C GLU A 124 1.93 -3.28 19.35
N ALA A 125 1.64 -2.08 19.88
CA ALA A 125 0.37 -1.80 20.55
C ALA A 125 -0.83 -1.95 19.61
N GLN A 126 -0.73 -1.45 18.38
CA GLN A 126 -1.78 -1.59 17.37
C GLN A 126 -1.97 -3.07 16.97
N ASN A 127 -0.89 -3.83 16.80
CA ASN A 127 -0.96 -5.24 16.46
C ASN A 127 -1.63 -6.09 17.55
N ALA A 128 -1.44 -5.75 18.83
CA ALA A 128 -2.08 -6.43 19.95
C ALA A 128 -3.61 -6.28 19.98
N GLY A 129 -4.15 -5.22 19.37
CA GLY A 129 -5.59 -4.96 19.30
C GLY A 129 -6.29 -5.48 18.05
N ARG A 130 -5.61 -6.25 17.18
CA ARG A 130 -6.18 -6.76 15.92
C ARG A 130 -6.87 -8.10 16.12
N ASP A 131 -7.92 -8.34 15.34
CA ASP A 131 -8.57 -9.67 15.25
C ASP A 131 -7.57 -10.77 14.88
N ARG A 132 -6.63 -10.44 13.98
CA ARG A 132 -5.47 -11.28 13.65
C ARG A 132 -4.19 -10.64 14.14
N VAL A 133 -3.67 -11.15 15.26
CA VAL A 133 -2.39 -10.74 15.85
C VAL A 133 -1.23 -11.43 15.12
N VAL A 134 -0.28 -10.65 14.61
CA VAL A 134 0.96 -11.18 14.05
C VAL A 134 1.97 -11.39 15.18
N PRO A 135 2.75 -12.49 15.21
CA PRO A 135 3.76 -12.70 16.25
C PRO A 135 4.75 -11.52 16.36
N LEU A 136 5.06 -11.08 17.58
CA LEU A 136 5.88 -9.88 17.82
C LEU A 136 7.27 -9.93 17.17
N HIS A 137 7.89 -11.11 17.09
CA HIS A 137 9.19 -11.25 16.43
C HIS A 137 9.10 -10.91 14.93
N ILE A 138 8.02 -11.30 14.25
CA ILE A 138 7.75 -10.94 12.85
C ILE A 138 7.49 -9.44 12.71
N VAL A 139 6.71 -8.84 13.64
CA VAL A 139 6.46 -7.39 13.63
C VAL A 139 7.77 -6.61 13.75
N ARG A 140 8.65 -7.00 14.68
CA ARG A 140 9.96 -6.39 14.90
C ARG A 140 10.89 -6.57 13.71
N GLU A 141 10.96 -7.78 13.15
CA GLU A 141 11.73 -8.07 11.94
C GLU A 141 11.29 -7.18 10.77
N HIS A 142 9.99 -7.11 10.51
CA HIS A 142 9.45 -6.26 9.45
C HIS A 142 9.69 -4.76 9.70
N HIS A 143 9.70 -4.32 10.96
CA HIS A 143 10.02 -2.94 11.32
C HIS A 143 11.50 -2.62 11.06
N GLN A 144 12.40 -3.55 11.42
CA GLN A 144 13.84 -3.42 11.14
C GLN A 144 14.17 -3.42 9.65
N LEU A 145 13.34 -4.07 8.83
CA LEU A 145 13.48 -4.12 7.37
C LEU A 145 12.90 -2.88 6.67
N LEU A 146 12.38 -1.90 7.40
CA LEU A 146 11.86 -0.69 6.78
C LEU A 146 12.98 0.06 6.03
N PRO A 147 12.76 0.39 4.75
CA PRO A 147 13.66 1.29 4.05
C PRO A 147 13.45 2.72 4.55
N ASP A 148 14.49 3.55 4.42
CA ASP A 148 14.33 4.99 4.50
C ASP A 148 13.80 5.57 3.16
N ALA A 149 13.40 6.84 3.18
CA ALA A 149 12.87 7.51 1.99
C ALA A 149 13.91 7.62 0.87
N ASP A 150 15.19 7.85 1.19
CA ASP A 150 16.25 7.97 0.19
C ASP A 150 16.51 6.65 -0.52
N GLN A 151 16.42 5.53 0.19
CA GLN A 151 16.50 4.19 -0.38
C GLN A 151 15.36 3.95 -1.37
N LEU A 152 14.13 4.31 -1.01
CA LEU A 152 12.98 4.17 -1.91
C LEU A 152 13.15 5.03 -3.17
N HIS A 153 13.67 6.26 -3.06
CA HIS A 153 14.00 7.07 -4.24
C HIS A 153 15.09 6.41 -5.11
N ARG A 154 16.16 5.88 -4.49
CA ARG A 154 17.23 5.16 -5.21
C ARG A 154 16.73 3.91 -5.93
N GLU A 155 15.73 3.23 -5.38
CA GLU A 155 15.09 2.07 -6.02
C GLU A 155 14.29 2.46 -7.27
N GLY A 156 13.83 3.71 -7.37
CA GLY A 156 13.15 4.27 -8.54
C GLY A 156 11.71 4.69 -8.31
N PHE A 157 11.27 4.84 -7.06
CA PHE A 157 10.00 5.52 -6.77
C PHE A 157 10.12 7.01 -7.12
N ALA A 158 9.19 7.52 -7.92
CA ALA A 158 9.18 8.91 -8.38
C ALA A 158 8.84 9.91 -7.25
N ALA A 159 8.12 9.44 -6.23
CA ALA A 159 7.86 10.17 -5.00
C ALA A 159 7.70 9.19 -3.84
N VAL A 160 8.10 9.63 -2.65
CA VAL A 160 7.92 8.91 -1.39
C VAL A 160 7.21 9.83 -0.41
N TYR A 161 6.16 9.33 0.21
CA TYR A 161 5.35 10.07 1.16
C TYR A 161 5.37 9.38 2.53
N LEU A 162 5.53 10.15 3.60
CA LEU A 162 5.49 9.62 4.96
C LEU A 162 4.06 9.59 5.49
N ALA A 163 3.64 8.46 6.05
CA ALA A 163 2.30 8.33 6.61
C ALA A 163 2.07 9.32 7.76
N SER A 164 3.10 9.61 8.57
CA SER A 164 3.04 10.59 9.65
C SER A 164 2.67 12.00 9.17
N GLU A 165 3.25 12.44 8.05
CA GLU A 165 3.00 13.74 7.44
C GLU A 165 1.60 13.83 6.85
N LEU A 166 1.20 12.80 6.10
CA LEU A 166 -0.11 12.72 5.45
C LEU A 166 -1.25 12.80 6.49
N LEU A 167 -1.10 12.09 7.61
CA LEU A 167 -2.09 12.09 8.69
C LEU A 167 -2.14 13.44 9.43
N ALA A 168 -1.00 14.13 9.56
CA ALA A 168 -0.94 15.46 10.16
C ALA A 168 -1.67 16.49 9.30
N THR A 169 -1.55 16.42 7.97
CA THR A 169 -2.22 17.34 7.04
C THR A 169 -3.74 17.16 7.02
N SER A 170 -4.25 15.93 7.09
CA SER A 170 -5.70 15.69 7.24
C SER A 170 -6.28 16.28 8.53
N GLY A 171 -5.53 16.25 9.63
CA GLY A 171 -5.95 16.86 10.89
C GLY A 171 -5.92 18.40 10.91
N ALA A 172 -5.24 19.04 9.95
CA ALA A 172 -5.21 20.49 9.79
C ALA A 172 -6.39 20.99 8.93
N LEU A 173 -6.74 20.26 7.87
CA LEU A 173 -7.88 20.59 7.00
C LEU A 173 -9.22 20.53 7.74
N CYS A 174 -9.41 19.59 8.68
CA CYS A 174 -10.63 19.52 9.51
C CYS A 174 -10.76 20.67 10.54
N ARG A 175 -9.73 21.49 10.77
CA ARG A 175 -9.79 22.64 11.69
C ARG A 175 -10.06 23.98 10.99
N GLY A 176 -9.96 24.04 9.67
CA GLY A 176 -10.22 25.26 8.87
C GLY A 176 -11.66 25.42 8.36
N ALA A 177 -12.49 24.37 8.42
CA ALA A 177 -13.85 24.36 7.86
C ALA A 177 -14.98 24.67 8.88
N ARG A 178 -14.65 25.32 10.00
CA ARG A 178 -15.63 25.87 10.94
C ARG A 178 -15.38 27.37 11.11
N ASN A 179 -15.95 28.17 10.22
CA ASN A 179 -16.42 29.54 10.45
C ASN A 179 -17.47 29.89 9.39
#